data_AF-A0A1V4U0E1-F1
#
_entry.id   AF-A0A1V4U0E1-F1
#
_cell.length_a   1.000
_cell.length_b   1.000
_cell.length_c   1.000
_cell.angle_alpha   90.00
_cell.angle_beta   90.00
_cell.angle_gamma   90.00
#
_symmetry.space_group_name_H-M   'P 1'
#
loop_
_entity.id
_entity.type
_entity.pdbx_description
1 polymer ?
#
loop_
_entity_poly.entity_id
_entity_poly.type
_entity_poly.pdbx_seq_one_letter_code
_entity_poly.pdbx_strand_id
1 'polypeptide(L)'
;MLNKGCPCATRILFERCVEVKMTAGIFKRYGIYPGRGLLTPSKFSNNAFPNMMSMSSSTREDYLEALCILSRKSPQLPTVRDLAVHLSLDPSELEEHLDIMEHDGDIQLLPGERIRLTEKGLETGTRVMKKHQVLARFLSEVLGMDPGAASEEACILEHDISDETYQRLDWYIRRPRRRGHRMQMGRPNLPTLIQFPEGTDLKVLSVRCPGGCERLSDMGIFPGERIKIIHTLNNKAVVVQVKGCDIALSPEIASCIFVEKSE
;
A
#
# COMPACT_ATOMS: atom_id res chain seq x y z
N MET A 1 -13.29 14.60 11.20
CA MET A 1 -12.67 13.79 10.14
C MET A 1 -12.28 12.46 10.78
N LEU A 2 -13.11 11.44 10.62
CA LEU A 2 -12.90 10.13 11.23
C LEU A 2 -11.77 9.42 10.49
N ASN A 3 -10.71 9.14 11.24
CA ASN A 3 -9.57 8.34 10.85
C ASN A 3 -10.09 6.91 10.61
N LYS A 4 -10.41 6.55 9.36
CA LYS A 4 -10.78 5.18 9.02
C LYS A 4 -9.57 4.29 9.34
N GLY A 5 -9.82 3.17 10.03
CA GLY A 5 -8.80 2.22 10.45
C GLY A 5 -7.93 1.75 9.28
N CYS A 6 -6.74 1.24 9.61
CA CYS A 6 -5.82 0.71 8.62
C CYS A 6 -6.50 -0.42 7.83
N PRO A 7 -6.44 -0.44 6.48
CA PRO A 7 -7.14 -1.46 5.68
C PRO A 7 -6.58 -2.89 5.79
N CYS A 8 -5.49 -3.12 6.53
CA CYS A 8 -4.91 -4.44 6.78
C CYS A 8 -5.91 -5.45 7.37
N ALA A 9 -6.91 -4.96 8.13
CA ALA A 9 -8.05 -5.72 8.63
C ALA A 9 -8.82 -6.52 7.54
N THR A 10 -8.86 -6.02 6.32
CA THR A 10 -9.72 -6.56 5.25
C THR A 10 -9.13 -7.83 4.59
N ARG A 11 -7.82 -8.07 4.74
CA ARG A 11 -7.13 -9.23 4.13
C ARG A 11 -7.31 -10.52 4.95
N ILE A 12 -7.38 -10.43 6.27
CA ILE A 12 -7.65 -11.59 7.15
C ILE A 12 -9.00 -12.24 6.80
N LEU A 13 -9.96 -11.46 6.30
CA LEU A 13 -11.24 -11.97 5.81
C LEU A 13 -11.13 -12.67 4.44
N PHE A 14 -10.13 -12.35 3.61
CA PHE A 14 -9.99 -12.87 2.25
C PHE A 14 -9.29 -14.25 2.19
N GLU A 15 -8.37 -14.56 3.11
CA GLU A 15 -7.80 -15.93 3.24
C GLU A 15 -8.88 -16.98 3.61
N ARG A 16 -10.04 -16.57 4.16
CA ARG A 16 -11.19 -17.47 4.43
C ARG A 16 -11.82 -18.07 3.17
N CYS A 17 -11.64 -17.50 1.98
CA CYS A 17 -12.32 -17.99 0.78
C CYS A 17 -11.67 -19.23 0.13
N VAL A 18 -10.43 -19.58 0.48
CA VAL A 18 -9.75 -20.76 -0.09
C VAL A 18 -9.83 -21.98 0.83
N GLU A 19 -10.01 -21.81 2.15
CA GLU A 19 -10.06 -22.95 3.09
C GLU A 19 -11.46 -23.35 3.59
N VAL A 20 -12.51 -22.56 3.37
CA VAL A 20 -13.86 -22.93 3.83
C VAL A 20 -14.65 -23.66 2.73
N LYS A 21 -14.22 -24.90 2.46
CA LYS A 21 -15.09 -25.96 1.94
C LYS A 21 -14.99 -27.22 2.82
N MET A 22 -15.29 -27.07 4.10
CA MET A 22 -15.87 -28.17 4.91
C MET A 22 -16.75 -27.59 6.03
N THR A 23 -17.91 -27.08 5.65
CA THR A 23 -19.03 -26.92 6.59
C THR A 23 -19.69 -28.27 6.84
N ALA A 24 -19.88 -28.60 8.11
CA ALA A 24 -20.94 -29.42 8.71
C ALA A 24 -20.38 -30.51 9.65
N GLY A 25 -20.41 -30.27 10.97
CA GLY A 25 -20.22 -31.37 11.92
C GLY A 25 -19.91 -31.06 13.38
N ILE A 26 -19.64 -29.80 13.77
CA ILE A 26 -19.06 -29.54 15.11
C ILE A 26 -20.12 -29.46 16.23
N PHE A 27 -21.39 -29.23 15.93
CA PHE A 27 -22.47 -29.19 16.93
C PHE A 27 -22.88 -30.55 17.52
N LYS A 28 -22.30 -31.67 17.05
CA LYS A 28 -22.59 -33.02 17.59
C LYS A 28 -21.52 -33.54 18.56
N ARG A 29 -20.40 -32.83 18.75
CA ARG A 29 -19.23 -33.39 19.46
C ARG A 29 -19.10 -33.01 20.95
N TYR A 30 -19.77 -31.95 21.41
CA TYR A 30 -19.58 -31.48 22.79
C TYR A 30 -20.70 -31.80 23.79
N GLY A 31 -21.82 -32.41 23.38
CA GLY A 31 -22.74 -33.11 24.29
C GLY A 31 -23.13 -32.40 25.60
N ILE A 32 -23.26 -31.07 25.61
CA ILE A 32 -23.66 -30.34 26.81
C ILE A 32 -25.19 -30.25 26.85
N TYR A 33 -25.82 -31.18 27.55
CA TYR A 33 -27.19 -31.04 28.05
C TYR A 33 -27.15 -30.66 29.55
N PRO A 34 -28.06 -29.82 30.05
CA PRO A 34 -28.07 -29.47 31.47
C PRO A 34 -28.71 -30.61 32.28
N GLY A 35 -27.96 -31.22 33.21
CA GLY A 35 -28.58 -32.15 34.17
C GLY A 35 -27.63 -32.97 35.05
N ARG A 36 -27.48 -32.53 36.31
CA ARG A 36 -27.19 -33.27 37.56
C ARG A 36 -26.10 -34.37 37.55
N GLY A 37 -25.04 -34.16 38.35
CA GLY A 37 -24.27 -35.24 38.98
C GLY A 37 -22.85 -34.84 39.38
N LEU A 38 -22.53 -34.91 40.67
CA LEU A 38 -21.18 -34.71 41.23
C LEU A 38 -20.20 -35.79 40.74
N LEU A 39 -18.97 -35.43 40.37
CA LEU A 39 -17.74 -36.24 40.58
C LEU A 39 -16.49 -35.34 40.72
N THR A 40 -15.58 -35.81 41.57
CA THR A 40 -14.39 -35.16 42.18
C THR A 40 -13.14 -35.08 41.29
N PRO A 41 -12.11 -34.27 41.64
CA PRO A 41 -10.96 -34.01 40.78
C PRO A 41 -9.87 -35.06 40.96
N SER A 42 -9.80 -36.03 40.04
CA SER A 42 -8.57 -36.82 39.85
C SER A 42 -8.55 -37.36 38.42
N LYS A 43 -7.77 -36.68 37.57
CA LYS A 43 -7.12 -37.15 36.33
C LYS A 43 -6.78 -35.92 35.48
N PHE A 44 -5.76 -35.18 35.91
CA PHE A 44 -4.90 -34.49 34.94
C PHE A 44 -4.18 -35.60 34.17
N SER A 45 -4.69 -35.92 32.99
CA SER A 45 -4.03 -36.80 32.02
C SER A 45 -3.66 -35.94 30.84
N ASN A 46 -2.36 -35.80 30.64
CA ASN A 46 -1.71 -35.28 29.44
C ASN A 46 -2.37 -35.91 28.20
N ASN A 47 -3.16 -35.12 27.46
CA ASN A 47 -3.52 -35.28 26.04
C ASN A 47 -4.66 -34.32 25.67
N ALA A 48 -4.42 -33.01 25.81
CA ALA A 48 -5.34 -31.98 25.37
C ALA A 48 -4.60 -30.94 24.51
N PHE A 49 -3.99 -31.38 23.41
CA PHE A 49 -3.60 -30.48 22.31
C PHE A 49 -4.18 -31.06 21.02
N PRO A 50 -5.45 -30.75 20.69
CA PRO A 50 -6.01 -31.11 19.40
C PRO A 50 -5.55 -30.07 18.36
N ASN A 51 -4.90 -30.56 17.29
CA ASN A 51 -4.58 -29.85 16.05
C ASN A 51 -3.94 -28.46 16.18
N MET A 52 -2.61 -28.44 16.13
CA MET A 52 -1.82 -27.26 15.81
C MET A 52 -2.14 -26.85 14.35
N MET A 53 -3.20 -26.05 14.15
CA MET A 53 -3.42 -25.35 12.89
C MET A 53 -2.25 -24.37 12.75
N SER A 54 -1.43 -24.53 11.71
CA SER A 54 -0.26 -23.66 11.53
C SER A 54 -0.75 -22.29 11.08
N MET A 55 -0.51 -21.26 11.89
CA MET A 55 -0.78 -19.88 11.51
C MET A 55 0.03 -19.51 10.25
N SER A 56 -0.61 -18.90 9.26
CA SER A 56 0.08 -18.43 8.05
C SER A 56 1.10 -17.33 8.40
N SER A 57 2.22 -17.28 7.68
CA SER A 57 3.26 -16.27 7.94
C SER A 57 2.74 -14.85 7.71
N SER A 58 1.84 -14.66 6.74
CA SER A 58 1.13 -13.39 6.47
C SER A 58 0.29 -12.95 7.66
N THR A 59 -0.59 -13.82 8.18
CA THR A 59 -1.44 -13.50 9.34
C THR A 59 -0.59 -13.15 10.56
N ARG A 60 0.47 -13.91 10.82
CA ARG A 60 1.41 -13.61 11.92
C ARG A 60 2.05 -12.24 11.75
N GLU A 61 2.46 -11.91 10.53
CA GLU A 61 3.07 -10.62 10.19
C GLU A 61 2.10 -9.45 10.35
N ASP A 62 0.83 -9.61 9.94
CA ASP A 62 -0.25 -8.63 10.13
C ASP A 62 -0.44 -8.27 11.62
N TYR A 63 -0.44 -9.28 12.50
CA TYR A 63 -0.63 -9.07 13.94
C TYR A 63 0.57 -8.31 14.53
N LEU A 64 1.79 -8.67 14.14
CA LEU A 64 3.01 -7.98 14.59
C LEU A 64 3.09 -6.55 14.07
N GLU A 65 2.64 -6.31 12.84
CA GLU A 65 2.55 -4.96 12.26
C GLU A 65 1.57 -4.10 13.06
N ALA A 66 0.35 -4.60 13.30
CA ALA A 66 -0.68 -3.92 14.07
C ALA A 66 -0.21 -3.58 15.49
N LEU A 67 0.45 -4.52 16.18
CA LEU A 67 1.02 -4.28 17.51
C LEU A 67 2.13 -3.22 17.48
N CYS A 68 2.98 -3.18 16.45
CA CYS A 68 3.98 -2.13 16.26
C CYS A 68 3.32 -0.75 16.07
N ILE A 69 2.26 -0.68 15.26
CA ILE A 69 1.51 0.55 15.01
C ILE A 69 0.85 1.06 16.31
N LEU A 70 0.18 0.18 17.04
CA LEU A 70 -0.49 0.52 18.30
C LEU A 70 0.52 1.00 19.36
N SER A 71 1.65 0.29 19.50
CA SER A 71 2.72 0.65 20.44
C SER A 71 3.38 2.00 20.14
N ARG A 72 3.31 2.49 18.89
CA ARG A 72 3.80 3.82 18.51
C ARG A 72 2.78 4.94 18.79
N LYS A 73 1.49 4.62 18.84
CA LYS A 73 0.41 5.59 19.06
C LYS A 73 0.25 5.97 20.53
N SER A 74 0.64 5.09 21.46
CA SER A 74 0.45 5.29 22.89
C SER A 74 1.66 4.77 23.68
N PRO A 75 2.06 5.44 24.77
CA PRO A 75 3.08 4.92 25.68
C PRO A 75 2.57 3.71 26.51
N GLN A 76 1.26 3.47 26.53
CA GLN A 76 0.68 2.29 27.19
C GLN A 76 0.77 1.07 26.28
N LEU A 77 0.99 -0.10 26.88
CA LEU A 77 0.97 -1.37 26.14
C LEU A 77 -0.41 -1.63 25.53
N PRO A 78 -0.47 -2.05 24.25
CA PRO A 78 -1.72 -2.40 23.59
C PRO A 78 -2.41 -3.56 24.30
N THR A 79 -3.74 -3.56 24.29
CA THR A 79 -4.54 -4.67 24.80
C THR A 79 -5.04 -5.58 23.67
N VAL A 80 -5.48 -6.80 24.01
CA VAL A 80 -6.16 -7.71 23.07
C VAL A 80 -7.34 -7.00 22.39
N ARG A 81 -8.10 -6.20 23.16
CA ARG A 81 -9.20 -5.41 22.62
C ARG A 81 -8.76 -4.33 21.64
N ASP A 82 -7.65 -3.64 21.90
CA ASP A 82 -7.10 -2.64 20.98
C ASP A 82 -6.69 -3.30 19.65
N LEU A 83 -6.07 -4.48 19.73
CA LEU A 83 -5.67 -5.27 18.57
C LEU A 83 -6.88 -5.74 17.76
N ALA A 84 -7.89 -6.29 18.43
CA ALA A 84 -9.15 -6.73 17.82
C ALA A 84 -9.83 -5.58 17.05
N VAL A 85 -9.95 -4.41 17.69
CA VAL A 85 -10.51 -3.21 17.06
C VAL A 85 -9.66 -2.74 15.87
N HIS A 86 -8.34 -2.83 15.97
CA HIS A 86 -7.45 -2.42 14.87
C HIS A 86 -7.58 -3.34 13.64
N LEU A 87 -7.67 -4.64 13.87
CA LEU A 87 -7.79 -5.67 12.83
C LEU A 87 -9.24 -5.91 12.38
N SER A 88 -10.22 -5.24 13.00
CA SER A 88 -11.65 -5.48 12.77
C SER A 88 -12.06 -6.95 12.93
N LEU A 89 -11.51 -7.61 13.96
CA LEU A 89 -11.79 -9.00 14.33
C LEU A 89 -12.48 -9.07 15.69
N ASP A 90 -13.16 -10.18 15.97
CA ASP A 90 -13.71 -10.44 17.30
C ASP A 90 -12.59 -10.93 18.25
N PRO A 91 -12.52 -10.49 19.52
CA PRO A 91 -11.47 -10.91 20.46
C PRO A 91 -11.28 -12.42 20.57
N SER A 92 -12.37 -13.19 20.47
CA SER A 92 -12.33 -14.66 20.48
C SER A 92 -11.60 -15.26 19.28
N GLU A 93 -11.49 -14.54 18.16
CA GLU A 93 -10.71 -14.96 16.98
C GLU A 93 -9.20 -14.73 17.17
N LEU A 94 -8.79 -13.92 18.17
CA LEU A 94 -7.38 -13.67 18.45
C LEU A 94 -6.77 -14.61 19.49
N GLU A 95 -7.58 -15.19 20.40
CA GLU A 95 -7.07 -15.98 21.52
C GLU A 95 -6.12 -17.11 21.05
N GLU A 96 -6.54 -17.91 20.08
CA GLU A 96 -5.73 -19.00 19.53
C GLU A 96 -4.44 -18.49 18.86
N HIS A 97 -4.53 -17.41 18.08
CA HIS A 97 -3.35 -16.85 17.42
C HIS A 97 -2.35 -16.23 18.40
N LEU A 98 -2.84 -15.57 19.46
CA LEU A 98 -2.00 -14.97 20.49
C LEU A 98 -1.27 -16.04 21.30
N ASP A 99 -1.92 -17.15 21.62
CA ASP A 99 -1.29 -18.30 22.27
C ASP A 99 -0.16 -18.88 21.41
N ILE A 100 -0.38 -19.03 20.10
CA ILE A 100 0.65 -19.47 19.15
C ILE A 100 1.82 -18.47 19.09
N MET A 101 1.52 -17.17 18.99
CA MET A 101 2.54 -16.12 18.93
C MET A 101 3.35 -16.00 20.23
N GLU A 102 2.73 -16.23 21.39
CA GLU A 102 3.42 -16.27 22.67
C GLU A 102 4.33 -17.51 22.75
N HIS A 103 3.83 -18.68 22.35
CA HIS A 103 4.62 -19.91 22.27
C HIS A 103 5.82 -19.77 21.33
N ASP A 104 5.64 -19.12 20.18
CA ASP A 104 6.69 -18.87 19.19
C ASP A 104 7.66 -17.75 19.63
N GLY A 105 7.42 -17.11 20.78
CA GLY A 105 8.30 -16.12 21.37
C GLY A 105 8.25 -14.76 20.69
N ASP A 106 7.16 -14.42 20.01
CA ASP A 106 6.98 -13.12 19.34
C ASP A 106 6.36 -12.06 20.25
N ILE A 107 5.56 -12.50 21.21
CA ILE A 107 4.89 -11.65 22.17
C ILE A 107 5.01 -12.23 23.59
N GLN A 108 4.64 -11.40 24.57
CA GLN A 108 4.37 -11.78 25.96
C GLN A 108 2.99 -11.24 26.32
N LEU A 109 2.11 -12.14 26.79
CA LEU A 109 0.82 -11.77 27.36
C LEU A 109 1.02 -11.43 28.84
N LEU A 110 0.52 -10.26 29.23
CA LEU A 110 0.63 -9.71 30.58
C LEU A 110 -0.75 -9.61 31.22
N PRO A 111 -0.83 -9.51 32.57
CA PRO A 111 -2.08 -9.31 33.27
C PRO A 111 -2.89 -8.11 32.73
N GLY A 112 -4.21 -8.28 32.67
CA GLY A 112 -5.12 -7.28 32.10
C GLY A 112 -5.10 -7.23 30.57
N GLU A 113 -4.87 -8.39 29.92
CA GLU A 113 -4.90 -8.55 28.45
C GLU A 113 -3.93 -7.64 27.70
N ARG A 114 -2.81 -7.26 28.35
CA ARG A 114 -1.80 -6.40 27.74
C ARG A 114 -0.81 -7.24 26.95
N ILE A 115 -0.44 -6.75 25.78
CA ILE A 115 0.47 -7.43 24.85
C ILE A 115 1.78 -6.67 24.78
N ARG A 116 2.89 -7.36 24.99
CA ARG A 116 4.24 -6.81 24.78
C ARG A 116 4.93 -7.58 23.65
N LEU A 117 5.44 -6.86 22.65
CA LEU A 117 6.31 -7.44 21.64
C LEU A 117 7.64 -7.85 22.27
N THR A 118 8.11 -9.06 21.96
CA THR A 118 9.51 -9.44 22.21
C THR A 118 10.42 -8.75 21.20
N GLU A 119 11.73 -8.87 21.36
CA GLU A 119 12.69 -8.37 20.37
C GLU A 119 12.47 -8.99 18.98
N LYS A 120 12.23 -10.31 18.94
CA LYS A 120 11.92 -11.07 17.71
C LYS A 120 10.64 -10.56 17.03
N GLY A 121 9.57 -10.39 17.82
CA GLY A 121 8.29 -9.88 17.30
C GLY A 121 8.41 -8.45 16.80
N LEU A 122 9.14 -7.60 17.54
CA LEU A 122 9.37 -6.21 17.18
C LEU A 122 10.18 -6.07 15.89
N GLU A 123 11.22 -6.89 15.70
CA GLU A 123 12.01 -6.91 14.48
C GLU A 123 11.15 -7.25 13.26
N THR A 124 10.36 -8.33 13.37
CA THR A 124 9.48 -8.81 12.29
C THR A 124 8.40 -7.77 11.97
N GLY A 125 7.66 -7.30 12.97
CA GLY A 125 6.60 -6.30 12.77
C GLY A 125 7.13 -4.98 12.22
N THR A 126 8.32 -4.54 12.68
CA THR A 126 8.96 -3.33 12.15
C THR A 126 9.39 -3.49 10.70
N ARG A 127 9.85 -4.69 10.31
CA ARG A 127 10.23 -4.99 8.92
C ARG A 127 9.01 -4.92 7.99
N VAL A 128 7.91 -5.58 8.36
CA VAL A 128 6.66 -5.59 7.59
C VAL A 128 6.09 -4.18 7.44
N MET A 129 5.95 -3.46 8.55
CA MET A 129 5.48 -2.07 8.56
C MET A 129 6.36 -1.13 7.71
N LYS A 130 7.68 -1.36 7.64
CA LYS A 130 8.55 -0.59 6.73
C LYS A 130 8.25 -0.91 5.26
N LYS A 131 8.01 -2.17 4.91
CA LYS A 131 7.59 -2.58 3.57
C LYS A 131 6.27 -1.90 3.19
N HIS A 132 5.27 -1.97 4.07
CA HIS A 132 3.98 -1.28 3.91
C HIS A 132 4.19 0.20 3.56
N GLN A 133 4.92 0.93 4.41
CA GLN A 133 5.13 2.37 4.26
C GLN A 133 5.83 2.73 2.94
N VAL A 134 6.83 1.95 2.55
CA VAL A 134 7.58 2.18 1.31
C VAL A 134 6.71 1.92 0.09
N LEU A 135 5.94 0.82 0.10
CA LEU A 135 5.01 0.48 -0.96
C LEU A 135 3.90 1.51 -1.09
N ALA A 136 3.19 1.83 0.00
CA ALA A 136 2.11 2.80 0.01
C ALA A 136 2.59 4.17 -0.49
N ARG A 137 3.78 4.59 -0.08
CA ARG A 137 4.41 5.81 -0.55
C ARG A 137 4.81 5.76 -2.02
N PHE A 138 5.33 4.62 -2.49
CA PHE A 138 5.65 4.44 -3.91
C PHE A 138 4.39 4.55 -4.79
N LEU A 139 3.36 3.79 -4.43
CA LEU A 139 2.10 3.72 -5.16
C LEU A 139 1.40 5.08 -5.21
N SER A 140 1.38 5.81 -4.09
CA SER A 140 0.80 7.17 -4.04
C SER A 140 1.68 8.23 -4.71
N GLU A 141 2.93 8.43 -4.27
CA GLU A 141 3.77 9.56 -4.72
C GLU A 141 4.36 9.36 -6.12
N VAL A 142 4.63 8.12 -6.52
CA VAL A 142 5.28 7.83 -7.81
C VAL A 142 4.24 7.51 -8.87
N LEU A 143 3.32 6.57 -8.58
CA LEU A 143 2.30 6.11 -9.54
C LEU A 143 1.04 6.99 -9.53
N GLY A 144 0.84 7.82 -8.50
CA GLY A 144 -0.29 8.75 -8.43
C GLY A 144 -1.61 8.09 -8.02
N MET A 145 -1.56 6.95 -7.32
CA MET A 145 -2.75 6.32 -6.76
C MET A 145 -3.34 7.15 -5.62
N ASP A 146 -4.65 7.00 -5.41
CA ASP A 146 -5.29 7.51 -4.19
C ASP A 146 -4.58 6.95 -2.94
N PRO A 147 -4.28 7.77 -1.91
CA PRO A 147 -3.53 7.32 -0.73
C PRO A 147 -4.18 6.14 0.02
N GLY A 148 -5.51 6.06 0.06
CA GLY A 148 -6.22 4.95 0.70
C GLY A 148 -6.06 3.67 -0.11
N ALA A 149 -6.34 3.73 -1.42
CA ALA A 149 -6.16 2.61 -2.33
C ALA A 149 -4.69 2.13 -2.40
N ALA A 150 -3.73 3.07 -2.33
CA ALA A 150 -2.30 2.76 -2.29
C ALA A 150 -1.91 2.01 -1.01
N SER A 151 -2.53 2.34 0.13
CA SER A 151 -2.30 1.63 1.40
C SER A 151 -2.93 0.24 1.36
N GLU A 152 -4.15 0.11 0.83
CA GLU A 152 -4.81 -1.20 0.61
C GLU A 152 -3.95 -2.13 -0.25
N GLU A 153 -3.44 -1.63 -1.38
CA GLU A 153 -2.58 -2.41 -2.27
C GLU A 153 -1.22 -2.73 -1.61
N ALA A 154 -0.67 -1.81 -0.81
CA ALA A 154 0.56 -2.06 -0.08
C ALA A 154 0.41 -3.23 0.92
N CYS A 155 -0.72 -3.31 1.64
CA CYS A 155 -1.04 -4.45 2.51
C CYS A 155 -1.06 -5.79 1.75
N ILE A 156 -1.44 -5.77 0.47
CA ILE A 156 -1.44 -6.99 -0.36
C ILE A 156 0.00 -7.40 -0.72
N LEU A 157 0.86 -6.44 -1.01
CA LEU A 157 2.19 -6.69 -1.55
C LEU A 157 3.26 -6.93 -0.47
N GLU A 158 3.10 -6.41 0.73
CA GLU A 158 4.18 -6.33 1.72
C GLU A 158 4.75 -7.67 2.19
N HIS A 159 3.93 -8.73 2.25
CA HIS A 159 4.38 -10.07 2.66
C HIS A 159 5.09 -10.82 1.53
N ASP A 160 4.85 -10.44 0.28
CA ASP A 160 5.31 -11.17 -0.91
C ASP A 160 6.57 -10.54 -1.53
N ILE A 161 6.95 -9.34 -1.11
CA ILE A 161 8.16 -8.67 -1.62
C ILE A 161 9.42 -9.00 -0.81
N SER A 162 10.53 -9.16 -1.53
CA SER A 162 11.85 -9.35 -0.93
C SER A 162 12.35 -8.09 -0.21
N ASP A 163 13.26 -8.30 0.75
CA ASP A 163 13.92 -7.19 1.45
C ASP A 163 14.71 -6.28 0.51
N GLU A 164 15.37 -6.87 -0.50
CA GLU A 164 16.10 -6.11 -1.53
C GLU A 164 15.16 -5.22 -2.35
N THR A 165 13.97 -5.71 -2.68
CA THR A 165 12.98 -4.96 -3.47
C THR A 165 12.52 -3.71 -2.73
N TYR A 166 12.06 -3.84 -1.48
CA TYR A 166 11.58 -2.65 -0.75
C TYR A 166 12.73 -1.69 -0.44
N GLN A 167 13.94 -2.18 -0.16
CA GLN A 167 15.09 -1.31 0.08
C GLN A 167 15.44 -0.46 -1.14
N ARG A 168 15.38 -1.05 -2.35
CA ARG A 168 15.57 -0.29 -3.60
C ARG A 168 14.45 0.72 -3.84
N LEU A 169 13.20 0.37 -3.54
CA LEU A 169 12.08 1.31 -3.61
C LEU A 169 12.23 2.46 -2.61
N ASP A 170 12.59 2.17 -1.36
CA ASP A 170 12.83 3.18 -0.33
C ASP A 170 13.95 4.13 -0.73
N TRP A 171 15.06 3.57 -1.22
CA TRP A 171 16.17 4.36 -1.75
C TRP A 171 15.76 5.24 -2.93
N TYR A 172 14.97 4.70 -3.86
CA TYR A 172 14.43 5.44 -5.00
C TYR A 172 13.58 6.64 -4.54
N ILE A 173 12.73 6.45 -3.54
CA ILE A 173 11.84 7.49 -3.01
C ILE A 173 12.62 8.53 -2.19
N ARG A 174 13.57 8.10 -1.36
CA ARG A 174 14.35 8.97 -0.47
C ARG A 174 15.39 9.82 -1.17
N ARG A 175 15.79 9.46 -2.39
CA ARG A 175 16.65 10.33 -3.19
C ARG A 175 15.98 11.69 -3.30
N PRO A 176 16.63 12.79 -2.88
CA PRO A 176 16.09 14.11 -3.11
C PRO A 176 15.89 14.21 -4.60
N ARG A 177 14.63 14.23 -5.02
CA ARG A 177 14.29 14.54 -6.40
C ARG A 177 14.88 15.92 -6.59
N ARG A 178 16.02 16.01 -7.28
CA ARG A 178 16.48 17.28 -7.85
C ARG A 178 15.23 17.84 -8.49
N ARG A 179 14.74 18.98 -7.98
CA ARG A 179 13.52 19.63 -8.48
C ARG A 179 13.65 19.62 -10.02
N GLY A 180 12.85 18.80 -10.71
CA GLY A 180 12.99 18.59 -12.16
C GLY A 180 13.23 17.16 -12.68
N HIS A 181 13.50 16.14 -11.84
CA HIS A 181 13.62 14.75 -12.35
C HIS A 181 12.62 13.79 -11.70
N ARG A 182 11.44 13.68 -12.31
CA ARG A 182 10.58 12.49 -12.21
C ARG A 182 11.16 11.45 -13.17
N MET A 183 11.61 10.31 -12.65
CA MET A 183 12.29 9.29 -13.46
C MET A 183 11.41 8.84 -14.62
N GLN A 184 11.98 8.97 -15.82
CA GLN A 184 11.44 8.41 -17.05
C GLN A 184 11.69 6.90 -17.01
N MET A 185 10.65 6.10 -16.82
CA MET A 185 10.69 4.69 -17.23
C MET A 185 10.24 4.63 -18.69
N GLY A 186 11.20 4.23 -19.54
CA GLY A 186 11.03 3.65 -20.87
C GLY A 186 10.00 4.28 -21.82
N ARG A 187 10.47 5.08 -22.78
CA ARG A 187 9.90 5.23 -24.14
C ARG A 187 10.96 5.90 -25.05
N PRO A 188 10.90 5.68 -26.39
CA PRO A 188 11.93 6.12 -27.33
C PRO A 188 12.20 7.62 -27.23
N ASN A 189 13.35 8.05 -27.75
CA ASN A 189 13.80 9.44 -27.82
C ASN A 189 12.86 10.26 -28.72
N LEU A 190 11.64 10.53 -28.25
CA LEU A 190 10.61 11.26 -28.97
C LEU A 190 10.98 12.74 -28.97
N PRO A 191 10.92 13.41 -30.12
CA PRO A 191 11.25 14.82 -30.19
C PRO A 191 10.19 15.66 -29.46
N THR A 192 10.63 16.77 -28.90
CA THR A 192 9.78 17.72 -28.17
C THR A 192 9.55 18.97 -29.02
N LEU A 193 8.59 19.80 -28.64
CA LEU A 193 8.28 21.05 -29.36
C LEU A 193 9.51 21.93 -29.65
N ILE A 194 10.46 21.98 -28.71
CA ILE A 194 11.67 22.83 -28.81
C ILE A 194 12.58 22.40 -29.98
N GLN A 195 12.45 21.17 -30.44
CA GLN A 195 13.33 20.61 -31.49
C GLN A 195 12.87 20.97 -32.90
N PHE A 196 11.70 21.60 -33.06
CA PHE A 196 11.14 21.92 -34.37
C PHE A 196 11.20 23.43 -34.65
N PRO A 197 11.47 23.83 -35.90
CA PRO A 197 11.50 25.24 -36.29
C PRO A 197 10.09 25.85 -36.36
N GLU A 198 10.04 27.17 -36.38
CA GLU A 198 8.81 27.95 -36.61
C GLU A 198 8.15 27.56 -37.95
N GLY A 199 6.83 27.65 -37.99
CA GLY A 199 6.01 27.30 -39.14
C GLY A 199 5.73 25.80 -39.30
N THR A 200 6.25 24.94 -38.42
CA THR A 200 6.01 23.49 -38.50
C THR A 200 4.64 23.10 -37.95
N ASP A 201 3.93 22.27 -38.72
CA ASP A 201 2.70 21.60 -38.31
C ASP A 201 3.05 20.25 -37.65
N LEU A 202 2.59 20.09 -36.41
CA LEU A 202 2.98 19.01 -35.52
C LEU A 202 1.75 18.34 -34.93
N LYS A 203 1.85 17.05 -34.64
CA LYS A 203 0.84 16.29 -33.91
C LYS A 203 1.35 15.97 -32.51
N VAL A 204 0.54 16.26 -31.49
CA VAL A 204 0.88 15.97 -30.10
C VAL A 204 0.82 14.46 -29.87
N LEU A 205 1.95 13.86 -29.53
CA LEU A 205 2.02 12.44 -29.16
C LEU A 205 1.69 12.24 -27.68
N SER A 206 2.30 13.05 -26.82
CA SER A 206 2.06 12.99 -25.37
C SER A 206 2.46 14.28 -24.67
N VAL A 207 1.83 14.56 -23.53
CA VAL A 207 2.15 15.70 -22.68
C VAL A 207 2.55 15.16 -21.31
N ARG A 208 3.78 15.47 -20.86
CA ARG A 208 4.35 14.97 -19.60
C ARG A 208 4.82 16.13 -18.72
N CYS A 209 3.89 16.93 -18.21
CA CYS A 209 4.23 18.09 -17.39
C CYS A 209 4.37 17.74 -15.90
N PRO A 210 5.46 18.17 -15.24
CA PRO A 210 5.56 18.09 -13.79
C PRO A 210 4.55 19.06 -13.17
N GLY A 211 3.57 18.52 -12.43
CA GLY A 211 2.46 19.30 -11.85
C GLY A 211 1.09 19.04 -12.47
N GLY A 212 1.00 18.15 -13.46
CA GLY A 212 -0.25 17.78 -14.12
C GLY A 212 -0.42 18.43 -15.50
N CYS A 213 -1.31 17.88 -16.32
CA CYS A 213 -1.54 18.30 -17.71
C CYS A 213 -2.96 18.85 -17.93
N GLU A 214 -3.77 18.98 -16.87
CA GLU A 214 -5.18 19.39 -16.93
C GLU A 214 -5.32 20.74 -17.62
N ARG A 215 -4.58 21.75 -17.14
CA ARG A 215 -4.61 23.10 -17.71
C ARG A 215 -4.17 23.17 -19.18
N LEU A 216 -3.28 22.29 -19.63
CA LEU A 216 -2.89 22.20 -21.04
C LEU A 216 -4.00 21.54 -21.87
N SER A 217 -4.69 20.56 -21.30
CA SER A 217 -5.84 19.90 -21.93
C SER A 217 -7.00 20.89 -22.09
N ASP A 218 -7.26 21.72 -21.08
CA ASP A 218 -8.25 22.82 -21.14
C ASP A 218 -7.91 23.84 -22.22
N MET A 219 -6.62 24.09 -22.42
CA MET A 219 -6.07 24.93 -23.50
C MET A 219 -6.08 24.25 -24.88
N GLY A 220 -6.56 23.00 -24.97
CA GLY A 220 -6.64 22.25 -26.21
C GLY A 220 -5.37 21.49 -26.59
N ILE A 221 -4.34 21.47 -25.75
CA ILE A 221 -3.10 20.71 -25.97
C ILE A 221 -3.23 19.34 -25.30
N PHE A 222 -3.67 18.34 -26.06
CA PHE A 222 -3.81 16.96 -25.61
C PHE A 222 -3.32 15.97 -26.69
N PRO A 223 -3.02 14.70 -26.33
CA PRO A 223 -2.55 13.70 -27.28
C PRO A 223 -3.49 13.51 -28.47
N GLY A 224 -2.94 13.51 -29.68
CA GLY A 224 -3.65 13.40 -30.95
C GLY A 224 -3.94 14.74 -31.63
N GLU A 225 -3.89 15.86 -30.91
CA GLU A 225 -4.21 17.18 -31.46
C GLU A 225 -3.11 17.70 -32.41
N ARG A 226 -3.53 18.46 -33.43
CA ARG A 226 -2.63 19.18 -34.34
C ARG A 226 -2.35 20.59 -33.81
N ILE A 227 -1.07 20.95 -33.77
CA ILE A 227 -0.59 22.24 -33.30
C ILE A 227 0.46 22.78 -34.27
N LYS A 228 0.55 24.12 -34.37
CA LYS A 228 1.54 24.78 -35.23
C LYS A 228 2.46 25.65 -34.41
N ILE A 229 3.77 25.59 -34.66
CA ILE A 229 4.70 26.54 -34.04
C ILE A 229 4.61 27.86 -34.79
N ILE A 230 4.17 28.92 -34.12
CA ILE A 230 4.06 30.26 -34.71
C ILE A 230 5.37 31.02 -34.56
N HIS A 231 5.84 31.19 -33.32
CA HIS A 231 7.05 31.94 -32.99
C HIS A 231 7.81 31.33 -31.82
N THR A 232 9.13 31.48 -31.82
CA THR A 232 10.01 31.20 -30.69
C THR A 232 10.58 32.52 -30.16
N LEU A 233 10.31 32.81 -28.89
CA LEU A 233 10.74 34.04 -28.24
C LEU A 233 12.21 33.95 -27.82
N ASN A 234 12.83 35.11 -27.56
CA ASN A 234 14.25 35.21 -27.15
C ASN A 234 14.57 34.42 -25.87
N ASN A 235 13.59 34.25 -24.97
CA ASN A 235 13.71 33.45 -23.75
C ASN A 235 13.47 31.94 -23.99
N LYS A 236 13.45 31.48 -25.24
CA LYS A 236 13.15 30.11 -25.69
C LYS A 236 11.71 29.65 -25.42
N ALA A 237 10.80 30.56 -25.04
CA ALA A 237 9.39 30.23 -24.97
C ALA A 237 8.84 30.01 -26.40
N VAL A 238 7.93 29.06 -26.55
CA VAL A 238 7.37 28.66 -27.84
C VAL A 238 5.90 29.07 -27.88
N VAL A 239 5.51 29.84 -28.88
CA VAL A 239 4.12 30.19 -29.15
C VAL A 239 3.57 29.18 -30.14
N VAL A 240 2.57 28.41 -29.70
CA VAL A 240 1.88 27.43 -30.53
C VAL A 240 0.46 27.88 -30.83
N GLN A 241 -0.02 27.60 -32.04
CA GLN A 241 -1.40 27.79 -32.41
C GLN A 241 -2.15 26.46 -32.31
N VAL A 242 -3.24 26.47 -31.56
CA VAL A 242 -4.09 25.31 -31.29
C VAL A 242 -5.54 25.75 -31.40
N LYS A 243 -6.33 25.11 -32.27
CA LYS A 243 -7.74 25.48 -32.52
C LYS A 243 -7.95 26.98 -32.81
N GLY A 244 -6.99 27.61 -33.49
CA GLY A 244 -7.03 29.05 -33.82
C GLY A 244 -6.69 29.99 -32.67
N CYS A 245 -6.26 29.48 -31.52
CA CYS A 245 -5.77 30.26 -30.39
C CYS A 245 -4.25 30.17 -30.29
N ASP A 246 -3.59 31.30 -30.04
CA ASP A 246 -2.15 31.37 -29.85
C ASP A 246 -1.81 31.27 -28.35
N ILE A 247 -0.98 30.29 -28.01
CA ILE A 247 -0.64 29.94 -26.62
C ILE A 247 0.86 29.99 -26.45
N ALA A 248 1.31 30.88 -25.55
CA ALA A 248 2.71 30.97 -25.18
C ALA A 248 3.07 29.93 -24.11
N LEU A 249 4.01 29.05 -24.43
CA LEU A 249 4.50 27.99 -23.55
C LEU A 249 5.91 28.32 -23.09
N SER A 250 6.15 28.23 -21.78
CA SER A 250 7.50 28.35 -21.23
C SER A 250 8.40 27.22 -21.76
N PRO A 251 9.73 27.39 -21.78
CA PRO A 251 10.66 26.33 -22.20
C PRO A 251 10.46 25.03 -21.41
N GLU A 252 10.16 25.16 -20.12
CA GLU A 252 9.89 24.01 -19.23
C GLU A 252 8.66 23.22 -19.71
N ILE A 253 7.57 23.90 -20.04
CA ILE A 253 6.35 23.27 -20.53
C ILE A 253 6.55 22.71 -21.95
N ALA A 254 7.19 23.47 -22.84
CA ALA A 254 7.46 23.04 -24.21
C ALA A 254 8.34 21.78 -24.26
N SER A 255 9.31 21.65 -23.34
CA SER A 255 10.16 20.45 -23.22
C SER A 255 9.40 19.20 -22.76
N CYS A 256 8.19 19.36 -22.24
CA CYS A 256 7.35 18.28 -21.74
C CYS A 256 6.30 17.81 -22.76
N ILE A 257 6.18 18.50 -23.91
CA ILE A 257 5.23 18.17 -24.96
C ILE A 257 5.99 17.45 -26.08
N PHE A 258 5.66 16.17 -26.26
CA PHE A 258 6.26 15.29 -27.26
C PHE A 258 5.38 15.28 -28.49
N VAL A 259 6.00 15.41 -29.66
CA VAL A 259 5.30 15.67 -30.91
C VAL A 259 5.96 14.91 -32.06
N GLU A 260 5.22 14.76 -33.15
CA GLU A 260 5.74 14.31 -34.46
C GLU A 260 5.33 15.30 -35.54
N LYS A 261 6.03 15.29 -36.68
CA LYS A 261 5.57 16.06 -37.84
C LYS A 261 4.22 15.53 -38.29
N SER A 262 3.25 16.42 -38.44
CA SER A 262 2.02 16.02 -39.10
C SER A 262 2.31 15.93 -40.59
N GLU A 263 2.19 14.72 -41.15
CA GLU A 263 1.95 14.56 -42.59
C GLU A 263 0.60 15.19 -42.98
#